data_AF-A0A7S7SL44-F1
#
_entry.id   AF-A0A7S7SL44-F1
#
_cell.length_a   1.000
_cell.length_b   1.000
_cell.length_c   1.000
_cell.angle_alpha   90.00
_cell.angle_beta   90.00
_cell.angle_gamma   90.00
#
_symmetry.space_group_name_H-M   'P 1'
#
loop_
_entity.id
_entity.type
_entity.pdbx_description
1 polymer ?
#
loop_
_entity_poly.entity_id
_entity_poly.type
_entity_poly.pdbx_seq_one_letter_code
_entity_poly.pdbx_strand_id
1 'polypeptide(L)'
;MDPDNPVVRLCVKGMECEFAGDFVGAARSFLTAWNQSTDDFERCIAAHYMARHQETPAGGLAWNQKSLNHAAAVDDDRVRDFYPSLYLNLGKSHEDLGNREEAKHFYELAAKVADALAEGRYGGVVRDAVARALLRVA
;
A
#
# COMPACT_ATOMS: atom_id res chain seq x y z
N MET A 1 12.08 -8.50 4.77
CA MET A 1 11.95 -8.35 3.30
C MET A 1 13.31 -8.64 2.70
N ASP A 2 13.37 -9.52 1.70
CA ASP A 2 14.61 -9.89 1.02
C ASP A 2 15.09 -8.72 0.13
N PRO A 3 16.25 -8.08 0.43
CA PRO A 3 16.76 -6.96 -0.35
C PRO A 3 17.28 -7.37 -1.74
N ASP A 4 17.53 -8.66 -1.96
CA ASP A 4 18.02 -9.18 -3.25
C ASP A 4 16.86 -9.51 -4.22
N ASN A 5 15.62 -9.47 -3.74
CA ASN A 5 14.44 -9.67 -4.59
C ASN A 5 14.36 -8.56 -5.67
N PRO A 6 14.34 -8.92 -6.97
CA PRO A 6 14.38 -7.94 -8.05
C PRO A 6 13.14 -7.03 -8.10
N VAL A 7 11.96 -7.55 -7.74
CA VAL A 7 10.72 -6.77 -7.67
C VAL A 7 10.82 -5.74 -6.55
N VAL A 8 11.30 -6.13 -5.37
CA VAL A 8 11.53 -5.21 -4.25
C VAL A 8 12.51 -4.10 -4.65
N ARG A 9 13.61 -4.43 -5.33
CA ARG A 9 14.59 -3.43 -5.80
C ARG A 9 14.00 -2.45 -6.81
N LEU A 10 13.13 -2.92 -7.71
CA LEU A 10 12.42 -2.05 -8.64
C LEU A 10 11.46 -1.10 -7.90
N CYS A 11 10.78 -1.58 -6.85
CA CYS A 11 9.97 -0.72 -5.98
C CYS A 11 10.80 0.30 -5.21
N VAL A 12 11.97 -0.09 -4.69
CA VAL A 12 12.91 0.85 -4.05
C VAL A 12 13.35 1.93 -5.02
N LYS A 13 13.77 1.55 -6.23
CA LYS A 13 14.12 2.50 -7.29
C LYS A 13 12.96 3.43 -7.63
N GLY A 14 11.74 2.91 -7.68
CA GLY A 14 10.56 3.74 -7.91
C GLY A 14 10.35 4.77 -6.80
N MET A 15 10.53 4.40 -5.54
CA MET A 15 10.48 5.35 -4.42
C MET A 15 11.60 6.40 -4.47
N GLU A 16 12.81 6.03 -4.90
CA GLU A 16 13.91 6.98 -5.11
C GLU A 16 13.56 8.01 -6.21
N CYS A 17 12.95 7.55 -7.31
CA CYS A 17 12.42 8.44 -8.35
C CYS A 17 11.35 9.38 -7.80
N GLU A 18 10.40 8.90 -6.98
CA GLU A 18 9.41 9.77 -6.33
C GLU A 18 10.06 10.83 -5.44
N PHE A 19 11.07 10.43 -4.65
CA PHE A 19 11.81 11.34 -3.80
C PHE A 19 12.56 12.41 -4.61
N ALA A 20 13.04 12.06 -5.81
CA ALA A 20 13.65 12.98 -6.76
C ALA A 20 12.64 13.81 -7.59
N GLY A 21 11.34 13.58 -7.44
CA GLY A 21 10.28 14.23 -8.22
C GLY A 21 10.07 13.67 -9.63
N ASP A 22 10.73 12.55 -9.98
CA ASP A 22 10.57 11.86 -11.25
C ASP A 22 9.41 10.84 -11.18
N PHE A 23 8.18 11.34 -11.22
CA PHE A 23 6.99 10.48 -11.15
C PHE A 23 6.84 9.56 -12.37
N VAL A 24 7.34 9.97 -13.55
CA VAL A 24 7.31 9.13 -14.77
C VAL A 24 8.27 7.95 -14.62
N GLY A 25 9.48 8.18 -14.11
CA GLY A 25 10.45 7.13 -13.82
C GLY A 25 9.99 6.20 -12.70
N ALA A 26 9.29 6.74 -11.69
CA ALA A 26 8.67 5.97 -10.63
C ALA A 26 7.60 5.02 -11.18
N ALA A 27 6.62 5.54 -11.92
CA ALA A 27 5.55 4.74 -12.53
C ALA A 27 6.12 3.63 -13.44
N ARG A 28 7.16 3.93 -14.24
CA ARG A 28 7.83 2.93 -15.08
C ARG A 28 8.49 1.82 -14.25
N SER A 29 9.12 2.17 -13.14
CA SER A 29 9.80 1.22 -12.25
C SER A 29 8.77 0.28 -11.59
N PHE A 30 7.67 0.83 -11.08
CA PHE A 30 6.59 0.05 -10.48
C PHE A 30 5.87 -0.85 -11.49
N LEU A 31 5.64 -0.37 -12.71
CA LEU A 31 5.06 -1.20 -13.77
C LEU A 31 5.98 -2.36 -14.16
N THR A 32 7.28 -2.10 -14.21
CA THR A 32 8.27 -3.15 -14.45
C THR A 32 8.27 -4.17 -13.32
N ALA A 33 8.18 -3.72 -12.06
CA ALA A 33 8.06 -4.59 -10.90
C ALA A 33 6.82 -5.49 -10.99
N TRP A 34 5.67 -4.92 -11.35
CA TRP A 34 4.42 -5.66 -11.55
C TRP A 34 4.56 -6.72 -12.64
N ASN A 35 5.10 -6.36 -13.80
CA ASN A 35 5.25 -7.29 -14.93
C ASN A 35 6.26 -8.42 -14.66
N GLN A 36 7.24 -8.21 -13.76
CA GLN A 36 8.22 -9.22 -13.37
C GLN A 36 7.81 -10.04 -12.15
N SER A 37 6.71 -9.68 -11.49
CA SER A 37 6.27 -10.38 -10.28
C SER A 37 5.84 -11.82 -10.58
N THR A 38 6.42 -12.76 -9.84
CA THR A 38 6.24 -14.20 -10.00
C THR A 38 5.32 -14.80 -8.92
N ASP A 39 5.34 -14.26 -7.71
CA ASP A 39 4.50 -14.70 -6.59
C ASP A 39 3.52 -13.60 -6.10
N ASP A 40 2.61 -13.96 -5.20
CA ASP A 40 1.61 -13.04 -4.66
C ASP A 40 2.21 -11.97 -3.73
N PHE A 41 3.33 -12.26 -3.08
CA PHE A 41 4.04 -11.28 -2.25
C PHE A 41 4.60 -10.14 -3.12
N GLU A 42 5.26 -10.49 -4.22
CA GLU A 42 5.79 -9.56 -5.22
C GLU A 42 4.66 -8.74 -5.86
N ARG A 43 3.57 -9.40 -6.27
CA ARG A 43 2.38 -8.74 -6.84
C ARG A 43 1.73 -7.78 -5.85
N CYS A 44 1.64 -8.16 -4.58
CA CYS A 44 1.13 -7.30 -3.50
C CYS A 44 1.93 -6.00 -3.43
N ILE A 45 3.25 -6.08 -3.34
CA ILE A 45 4.13 -4.92 -3.21
C ILE A 45 4.09 -4.05 -4.47
N ALA A 46 4.21 -4.65 -5.65
CA ALA A 46 4.17 -3.90 -6.90
C ALA A 46 2.82 -3.17 -7.10
N ALA A 47 1.70 -3.84 -6.79
CA ALA A 47 0.38 -3.24 -6.86
C ALA A 47 0.21 -2.07 -5.88
N HIS A 48 0.74 -2.19 -4.66
CA HIS A 48 0.71 -1.12 -3.66
C HIS A 48 1.34 0.17 -4.19
N TYR A 49 2.51 0.08 -4.82
CA TYR A 49 3.16 1.26 -5.39
C TYR A 49 2.52 1.76 -6.67
N MET A 50 2.02 0.86 -7.53
CA MET A 50 1.29 1.24 -8.74
C MET A 50 0.05 2.09 -8.44
N ALA A 51 -0.63 1.84 -7.31
CA ALA A 51 -1.82 2.61 -6.91
C ALA A 51 -1.57 4.12 -6.78
N ARG A 52 -0.33 4.54 -6.47
CA ARG A 52 0.06 5.94 -6.26
C ARG A 52 0.21 6.74 -7.56
N HIS A 53 0.28 6.06 -8.69
CA HIS A 53 0.58 6.64 -10.02
C HIS A 53 -0.59 6.48 -10.99
N GLN A 54 -1.81 6.34 -10.48
CA GLN A 54 -3.00 6.23 -11.31
C GLN A 54 -3.57 7.61 -11.62
N GLU A 55 -4.07 7.81 -12.84
CA GLU A 55 -4.66 9.08 -13.28
C GLU A 55 -5.97 9.41 -12.58
N THR A 56 -6.67 8.39 -12.05
CA THR A 56 -7.97 8.55 -11.41
C THR A 56 -7.99 7.91 -10.02
N PRO A 57 -8.79 8.46 -9.07
CA PRO A 57 -9.01 7.83 -7.77
C PRO A 57 -9.53 6.39 -7.87
N ALA A 58 -10.40 6.12 -8.86
CA ALA A 58 -10.93 4.78 -9.13
C ALA A 58 -9.82 3.80 -9.55
N GLY A 59 -8.87 4.25 -10.36
CA GLY A 59 -7.67 3.46 -10.69
C GLY A 59 -6.83 3.17 -9.44
N GLY A 60 -6.63 4.16 -8.58
CA GLY A 60 -5.94 4.00 -7.30
C GLY A 60 -6.60 2.95 -6.41
N LEU A 61 -7.94 3.02 -6.27
CA LEU A 61 -8.73 2.02 -5.54
C LEU A 61 -8.53 0.61 -6.12
N ALA A 62 -8.64 0.47 -7.44
CA ALA A 62 -8.52 -0.84 -8.09
C ALA A 62 -7.15 -1.49 -7.85
N TRP A 63 -6.06 -0.71 -7.85
CA TRP A 63 -4.72 -1.21 -7.56
C TRP A 63 -4.51 -1.52 -6.07
N ASN A 64 -5.03 -0.68 -5.18
CA ASN A 64 -4.98 -0.97 -3.74
C ASN A 64 -5.77 -2.25 -3.41
N GLN A 65 -6.90 -2.50 -4.07
CA GLN A 65 -7.64 -3.75 -3.92
C GLN A 65 -6.87 -4.95 -4.46
N LYS A 66 -6.18 -4.83 -5.60
CA LYS A 66 -5.29 -5.89 -6.11
C LYS A 66 -4.19 -6.21 -5.09
N SER A 67 -3.59 -5.18 -4.51
CA SER A 67 -2.55 -5.36 -3.49
C SER A 67 -3.07 -6.16 -2.29
N LEU A 68 -4.23 -5.80 -1.74
CA LEU A 68 -4.85 -6.56 -0.64
C LEU A 68 -5.21 -8.01 -1.03
N ASN A 69 -5.76 -8.22 -2.23
CA ASN A 69 -6.12 -9.56 -2.70
C ASN A 69 -4.90 -10.47 -2.80
N HIS A 70 -3.78 -9.95 -3.33
CA HIS A 70 -2.54 -10.70 -3.40
C HIS A 70 -1.93 -10.91 -2.01
N ALA A 71 -1.99 -9.92 -1.10
CA ALA A 71 -1.57 -10.12 0.28
C ALA A 71 -2.34 -11.27 0.95
N ALA A 72 -3.66 -11.34 0.76
CA ALA A 72 -4.50 -12.41 1.30
C ALA A 72 -4.23 -13.80 0.68
N ALA A 73 -3.56 -13.87 -0.47
CA ALA A 73 -3.16 -15.11 -1.14
C ALA A 73 -1.74 -15.56 -0.78
N VAL A 74 -0.99 -14.79 0.02
CA VAL A 74 0.31 -15.20 0.53
C VAL A 74 0.13 -16.13 1.72
N ASP A 75 0.59 -17.38 1.58
CA ASP A 75 0.45 -18.44 2.59
C ASP A 75 1.47 -18.35 3.75
N ASP A 76 2.18 -17.23 3.88
CA ASP A 76 3.22 -17.00 4.89
C ASP A 76 3.17 -15.59 5.50
N ASP A 77 3.98 -15.37 6.54
CA ASP A 77 3.94 -14.15 7.35
C ASP A 77 4.59 -12.91 6.69
N ARG A 78 5.13 -13.01 5.45
CA ARG A 78 5.90 -11.92 4.82
C ARG A 78 5.08 -10.64 4.60
N VAL A 79 3.76 -10.74 4.50
CA VAL A 79 2.84 -9.60 4.28
C VAL A 79 2.19 -9.07 5.56
N ARG A 80 2.40 -9.73 6.70
CA ARG A 80 1.66 -9.44 7.93
C ARG A 80 1.80 -7.99 8.38
N ASP A 81 3.03 -7.49 8.37
CA ASP A 81 3.34 -6.12 8.78
C ASP A 81 2.94 -5.08 7.72
N PHE A 82 2.50 -5.52 6.54
CA PHE A 82 2.04 -4.68 5.44
C PHE A 82 0.54 -4.36 5.52
N TYR A 83 -0.28 -5.25 6.10
CA TYR A 83 -1.73 -5.07 6.20
C TYR A 83 -2.18 -3.71 6.75
N PRO A 84 -1.56 -3.14 7.82
CA PRO A 84 -1.95 -1.82 8.30
C PRO A 84 -1.86 -0.73 7.22
N SER A 85 -0.80 -0.73 6.41
CA SER A 85 -0.67 0.20 5.28
C SER A 85 -1.64 -0.13 4.15
N LEU A 86 -1.91 -1.40 3.85
CA LEU A 86 -2.87 -1.77 2.80
C LEU A 86 -4.28 -1.28 3.13
N TYR A 87 -4.74 -1.51 4.37
CA TYR A 87 -6.04 -1.02 4.82
C TYR A 87 -6.09 0.52 4.87
N LEU A 88 -5.03 1.17 5.35
CA LEU A 88 -4.96 2.64 5.34
C LEU A 88 -5.09 3.21 3.92
N ASN A 89 -4.44 2.60 2.92
CA ASN A 89 -4.53 3.07 1.53
C ASN A 89 -5.89 2.78 0.89
N LEU A 90 -6.52 1.64 1.19
CA LEU A 90 -7.89 1.37 0.77
C LEU A 90 -8.88 2.37 1.36
N GLY A 91 -8.77 2.65 2.67
CA GLY A 91 -9.59 3.67 3.31
C GLY A 91 -9.44 5.02 2.64
N LYS A 92 -8.20 5.40 2.28
CA LYS A 92 -7.92 6.64 1.55
C LYS A 92 -8.51 6.65 0.14
N SER A 93 -8.40 5.54 -0.59
CA SER A 93 -9.01 5.43 -1.92
C SER A 93 -10.54 5.52 -1.88
N HIS A 94 -11.18 4.94 -0.87
CA HIS A 94 -12.62 5.09 -0.67
C HIS A 94 -12.99 6.53 -0.26
N GLU A 95 -12.19 7.15 0.62
CA GLU A 95 -12.37 8.57 1.02
C GLU A 95 -12.30 9.50 -0.21
N ASP A 96 -11.33 9.29 -1.11
CA ASP A 96 -11.14 10.09 -2.33
C ASP A 96 -12.29 9.95 -3.34
N LEU A 97 -13.04 8.85 -3.25
CA LEU A 97 -14.24 8.60 -4.07
C LEU A 97 -15.53 9.04 -3.37
N GLY A 98 -15.45 9.56 -2.14
CA GLY A 98 -16.63 9.94 -1.34
C GLY A 98 -17.36 8.77 -0.67
N ASN A 99 -16.80 7.55 -0.72
CA ASN A 99 -17.36 6.34 -0.10
C ASN A 99 -17.03 6.33 1.40
N ARG A 100 -17.69 7.20 2.17
CA ARG A 100 -17.33 7.48 3.57
C ARG A 100 -17.41 6.24 4.48
N GLU A 101 -18.45 5.42 4.34
CA GLU A 101 -18.65 4.24 5.19
C GLU A 101 -17.56 3.19 4.95
N GLU A 102 -17.24 2.88 3.69
CA GLU A 102 -16.13 1.98 3.34
C GLU A 102 -14.78 2.56 3.78
N ALA A 103 -14.58 3.87 3.64
CA ALA A 103 -13.35 4.52 4.11
C ALA A 103 -13.15 4.30 5.61
N LYS A 104 -14.21 4.55 6.40
CA LYS A 104 -14.22 4.32 7.84
C LYS A 104 -13.97 2.85 8.19
N HIS A 105 -14.65 1.92 7.51
CA HIS A 105 -14.45 0.49 7.72
C HIS A 105 -12.97 0.09 7.57
N PHE A 106 -12.32 0.52 6.49
CA PHE A 106 -10.91 0.20 6.26
C PHE A 106 -9.97 0.91 7.23
N TYR A 107 -10.25 2.13 7.64
CA TYR A 107 -9.47 2.79 8.69
C TYR A 107 -9.59 2.11 10.05
N GLU A 108 -10.76 1.59 10.40
CA GLU A 108 -10.95 0.78 11.61
C GLU A 108 -10.20 -0.56 11.54
N LEU A 109 -10.19 -1.21 10.37
CA LEU A 109 -9.35 -2.40 10.15
C LEU A 109 -7.87 -2.06 10.32
N ALA A 110 -7.40 -0.97 9.70
CA ALA A 110 -6.03 -0.50 9.82
C ALA A 110 -5.64 -0.25 11.29
N ALA A 111 -6.53 0.36 12.08
CA ALA A 111 -6.30 0.60 13.51
C ALA A 111 -6.12 -0.72 14.28
N LYS A 112 -7.02 -1.68 14.09
CA LYS A 112 -6.98 -2.98 14.77
C LYS A 112 -5.68 -3.74 14.53
N VAL A 113 -5.14 -3.68 13.31
CA VAL A 113 -3.89 -4.39 12.98
C VAL A 113 -2.63 -3.57 13.26
N ALA A 114 -2.71 -2.23 13.29
CA ALA A 114 -1.57 -1.37 13.57
C ALA A 114 -1.06 -1.49 15.03
N ASP A 115 -1.92 -1.92 15.96
CA ASP A 115 -1.53 -2.18 17.35
C ASP A 115 -0.52 -3.33 17.45
N ALA A 116 -0.56 -4.29 16.53
CA ALA A 116 0.36 -5.43 16.50
C ALA A 116 1.73 -5.10 15.87
N LEU A 117 1.90 -3.92 15.26
CA LEU A 117 3.20 -3.50 14.72
C LEU A 117 4.23 -3.32 15.83
N ALA A 118 5.48 -3.68 15.53
CA ALA A 118 6.58 -3.45 16.46
C ALA A 118 6.75 -1.95 16.76
N GLU A 119 7.16 -1.66 18.00
CA GLU A 119 7.55 -0.31 18.38
C GLU A 119 8.72 0.17 17.52
N GLY A 120 8.52 1.28 16.82
CA GLY A 120 9.49 1.79 15.86
C GLY A 120 8.90 2.90 14.99
N ARG A 121 9.78 3.55 14.21
CA ARG A 121 9.41 4.69 13.36
C ARG A 121 8.25 4.36 12.42
N TYR A 122 8.28 3.18 11.79
CA TYR A 122 7.23 2.77 10.86
C TYR A 122 5.88 2.58 11.56
N GLY A 123 5.85 1.82 12.67
CA GLY A 123 4.62 1.61 13.46
C GLY A 123 4.01 2.93 13.95
N GLY A 124 4.83 3.85 14.48
CA GLY A 124 4.39 5.18 14.90
C GLY A 124 3.75 5.98 13.76
N VAL A 125 4.41 6.03 12.59
CA VAL A 125 3.88 6.75 11.41
C VAL A 125 2.54 6.20 10.95
N VAL A 126 2.39 4.87 10.93
CA VAL A 126 1.13 4.23 10.52
C VAL A 126 0.01 4.52 11.51
N ARG A 127 0.24 4.33 12.82
CA ARG A 127 -0.77 4.61 13.87
C ARG A 127 -1.23 6.06 13.82
N ASP A 128 -0.29 7.00 13.70
CA ASP A 128 -0.59 8.43 13.57
C ASP A 128 -1.43 8.74 12.32
N ALA A 129 -1.11 8.11 11.19
CA ALA A 129 -1.85 8.30 9.96
C ALA A 129 -3.28 7.74 10.05
N VAL A 130 -3.45 6.56 10.67
CA VAL A 130 -4.75 5.96 10.93
C VAL A 130 -5.61 6.81 11.86
N ALA A 131 -5.04 7.32 12.96
CA ALA A 131 -5.76 8.17 13.90
C ALA A 131 -6.28 9.45 13.21
N ARG A 132 -5.43 10.12 12.42
CA ARG A 132 -5.85 11.28 11.63
C ARG A 132 -6.92 10.92 10.58
N ALA A 133 -6.84 9.73 10.01
CA ALA A 133 -7.80 9.27 9.01
C ALA A 133 -9.19 9.04 9.60
N LEU A 134 -9.27 8.37 10.75
CA LEU A 134 -10.51 8.15 11.48
C LEU A 134 -11.21 9.46 11.86
N LEU A 135 -10.45 10.49 12.26
CA LEU A 135 -11.01 11.80 12.59
C LEU A 135 -11.66 12.50 11.38
N ARG A 136 -11.21 12.25 10.14
CA ARG A 136 -11.79 12.88 8.94
C ARG A 136 -13.12 12.26 8.52
N VAL A 137 -13.32 10.98 8.84
CA VAL A 137 -14.52 10.22 8.46
C VAL A 137 -15.50 10.00 9.61
N ALA A 138 -15.16 10.48 10.81
CA ALA A 138 -15.98 10.41 12.03
C ALA A 138 -17.35 11.09 11.89
#